data_AF-A0A537GPQ0-F1
#
_entry.id   AF-A0A537GPQ0-F1
#
_cell.length_a   1.000
_cell.length_b   1.000
_cell.length_c   1.000
_cell.angle_alpha   90.00
_cell.angle_beta   90.00
_cell.angle_gamma   90.00
#
_symmetry.space_group_name_H-M   'P 1'
#
loop_
_entity.id
_entity.type
_entity.pdbx_description
1 polymer ?
#
loop_
_entity_poly.entity_id
_entity_poly.type
_entity_poly.pdbx_seq_one_letter_code
_entity_poly.pdbx_strand_id
1 'polypeptide(L)'
;MTVAEVFQEISAADFFYRNRDIAGFTSPSRSIYSTIRELVENSLDACETGGIPPDIYVRLSHESGPLDGPGTYVLRIEDNGIGVPGDIIPSAFGQVLYGSKYKLRQTRGTFGLGGKMALLYGQITTHGEAQISSSTNPKQRITDIGLMTDIQHNKPIVLKKKTRTNSSHWKGTVIEFKTEADYSRAMPRILEYFKQTAIIVPYANLTFVDPRGRLYHFTRGTTVVPPAPTETLPHPHGVDVETIQRMLRLTNAKTLQEFLRKNFQRIGETTARKFLLYAKLGSKKSPSKLTSADIVTLASAMKNYEDFVSPDPTSLSPLGAELLATGIKKELGISDEDVQNGSAFVATLQRKPATYSGFPFIIEVGIASGKQIETQGKILLFRFANKIPLLFDEASDVSWKVVDQIDWRGYRVIPGETPLAVFVHVCSTKIPYKTVGKEFIADRPEVEHEILNAIREASRNLRIYLSRREHLAQEKKRVDVFEKYLPKVAQFSTKLSKAKKEPDIKPLLKGLIKYGAEENEEGKEGSE
;
A
#
# COMPACT_ATOMS: atom_id res chain seq x y z
N MET A 1 4.35 -36.21 44.30
CA MET A 1 3.16 -35.34 44.08
C MET A 1 2.79 -35.47 42.61
N THR A 2 1.62 -36.04 42.32
CA THR A 2 1.07 -36.10 40.97
C THR A 2 0.55 -34.70 40.63
N VAL A 3 1.18 -34.04 39.66
CA VAL A 3 0.69 -32.77 39.13
C VAL A 3 -0.57 -33.08 38.33
N ALA A 4 -1.74 -32.75 38.86
CA ALA A 4 -2.99 -32.87 38.13
C ALA A 4 -3.07 -31.75 37.09
N GLU A 5 -3.32 -32.11 35.83
CA GLU A 5 -3.53 -31.12 34.77
C GLU A 5 -4.86 -30.38 34.99
N VAL A 6 -4.80 -29.05 34.98
CA VAL A 6 -5.98 -28.17 35.10
C VAL A 6 -6.24 -27.55 33.73
N PHE A 7 -7.40 -27.87 33.15
CA PHE A 7 -7.85 -27.30 31.87
C PHE A 7 -8.51 -25.93 32.10
N GLN A 8 -8.10 -24.92 31.32
CA GLN A 8 -8.64 -23.55 31.39
C GLN A 8 -8.91 -23.00 29.98
N GLU A 9 -9.99 -22.23 29.84
CA GLU A 9 -10.29 -21.44 28.63
C GLU A 9 -9.71 -20.03 28.78
N ILE A 10 -9.20 -19.46 27.69
CA ILE A 10 -8.68 -18.09 27.65
C ILE A 10 -9.42 -17.28 26.59
N SER A 11 -9.66 -16.00 26.87
CA SER A 11 -10.30 -15.11 25.91
C SER A 11 -9.35 -14.72 24.77
N ALA A 12 -9.89 -14.13 23.69
CA ALA A 12 -9.06 -13.58 22.62
C ALA A 12 -8.09 -12.49 23.12
N ALA A 13 -8.55 -11.63 24.04
CA ALA A 13 -7.70 -10.58 24.62
C ALA A 13 -6.59 -11.19 25.48
N ASP A 14 -6.88 -12.22 26.28
CA ASP A 14 -5.88 -12.94 27.09
C ASP A 14 -4.88 -13.70 26.21
N PHE A 15 -5.34 -14.33 25.13
CA PHE A 15 -4.46 -14.98 24.16
C PHE A 15 -3.43 -14.00 23.57
N PHE A 16 -3.86 -12.82 23.13
CA PHE A 16 -2.96 -11.83 22.56
C PHE A 16 -2.11 -11.10 23.60
N TYR A 17 -2.60 -10.96 24.84
CA TYR A 17 -1.79 -10.51 25.97
C TYR A 17 -0.60 -11.45 26.18
N ARG A 18 -0.84 -12.77 26.21
CA ARG A 18 0.21 -13.78 26.37
C ARG A 18 1.11 -13.93 25.14
N ASN A 19 0.58 -13.64 23.95
CA ASN A 19 1.27 -13.84 22.66
C ASN A 19 1.40 -12.52 21.86
N ARG A 20 1.83 -11.44 22.52
CA ARG A 20 1.96 -10.11 21.91
C ARG A 20 2.83 -10.07 20.65
N ASP A 21 3.80 -10.98 20.57
CA ASP A 21 4.72 -11.11 19.44
C ASP A 21 3.99 -11.45 18.13
N ILE A 22 2.91 -12.24 18.19
CA ILE A 22 2.11 -12.64 17.02
C ILE A 22 1.44 -11.42 16.37
N ALA A 23 1.09 -10.41 17.17
CA ALA A 23 0.47 -9.18 16.71
C ALA A 23 1.49 -8.10 16.31
N GLY A 24 2.79 -8.39 16.31
CA GLY A 24 3.85 -7.43 15.95
C GLY A 24 4.30 -6.51 17.10
N PHE A 25 4.00 -6.87 18.34
CA PHE A 25 4.37 -6.13 19.56
C PHE A 25 5.53 -6.82 20.30
N THR A 26 6.65 -7.03 19.59
CA THR A 26 7.80 -7.82 20.09
C THR A 26 8.79 -7.02 20.92
N SER A 27 8.93 -5.72 20.66
CA SER A 27 9.84 -4.82 21.37
C SER A 27 9.24 -3.42 21.46
N PRO A 28 9.62 -2.59 22.45
CA PRO A 28 9.10 -1.22 22.55
C PRO A 28 9.27 -0.38 21.28
N SER A 29 10.34 -0.61 20.51
CA SER A 29 10.58 0.06 19.22
C SER A 29 9.65 -0.44 18.11
N ARG A 30 9.41 -1.75 18.00
CA ARG A 30 8.50 -2.32 17.00
C ARG A 30 7.05 -2.04 17.36
N SER A 31 6.70 -2.11 18.64
CA SER A 31 5.37 -1.84 19.17
C SER A 31 4.90 -0.42 18.84
N ILE A 32 5.74 0.61 19.04
CA ILE A 32 5.34 1.99 18.72
C ILE A 32 5.19 2.22 17.21
N TYR A 33 6.08 1.63 16.40
CA TYR A 33 5.94 1.64 14.95
C TYR A 33 4.62 1.00 14.51
N SER A 34 4.34 -0.23 14.97
CA SER A 34 3.12 -0.98 14.64
C SER A 34 1.87 -0.21 15.09
N THR A 35 1.93 0.42 16.27
CA THR A 35 0.85 1.24 16.82
C THR A 35 0.54 2.44 15.93
N ILE A 36 1.55 3.24 15.57
CA ILE A 36 1.38 4.40 14.70
C ILE A 36 0.85 3.96 13.34
N ARG A 37 1.46 2.93 12.75
CA ARG A 37 1.05 2.36 11.46
C ARG A 37 -0.43 1.98 11.47
N GLU A 38 -0.86 1.10 12.39
CA GLU A 38 -2.23 0.58 12.41
C GLU A 38 -3.28 1.67 12.65
N LEU A 39 -2.99 2.67 13.48
CA LEU A 39 -3.91 3.77 13.76
C LEU A 39 -3.97 4.79 12.61
N VAL A 40 -2.85 5.08 11.96
CA VAL A 40 -2.81 5.90 10.73
C VAL A 40 -3.53 5.18 9.58
N GLU A 41 -3.32 3.89 9.39
CA GLU A 41 -4.03 3.08 8.39
C GLU A 41 -5.56 3.14 8.59
N ASN A 42 -6.03 3.02 9.83
CA ASN A 42 -7.46 3.12 10.14
C ASN A 42 -8.00 4.55 9.91
N SER A 43 -7.21 5.57 10.20
CA SER A 43 -7.54 6.98 9.94
C SER A 43 -7.70 7.24 8.44
N LEU A 44 -6.76 6.72 7.63
CA LEU A 44 -6.81 6.79 6.17
C LEU A 44 -8.03 6.05 5.61
N ASP A 45 -8.29 4.82 6.07
CA ASP A 45 -9.47 4.04 5.68
C ASP A 45 -10.77 4.81 5.97
N ALA A 46 -10.86 5.47 7.14
CA ALA A 46 -12.04 6.25 7.54
C ALA A 46 -12.27 7.49 6.66
N CYS A 47 -11.20 8.16 6.22
CA CYS A 47 -11.29 9.30 5.32
C CYS A 47 -11.68 8.88 3.90
N GLU A 48 -10.99 7.88 3.35
CA GLU A 48 -11.23 7.38 1.98
C GLU A 48 -12.61 6.77 1.81
N THR A 49 -13.11 6.05 2.81
CA THR A 49 -14.48 5.52 2.80
C THR A 49 -15.51 6.65 2.68
N GLY A 50 -15.21 7.82 3.24
CA GLY A 50 -16.04 9.01 3.13
C GLY A 50 -15.79 9.88 1.89
N GLY A 51 -14.83 9.52 1.04
CA GLY A 51 -14.36 10.37 -0.06
C GLY A 51 -13.72 11.68 0.40
N ILE A 52 -13.18 11.71 1.63
CA ILE A 52 -12.61 12.90 2.26
C ILE A 52 -11.09 12.88 2.07
N PRO A 53 -10.48 13.94 1.51
CA PRO A 53 -9.02 14.10 1.50
C PRO A 53 -8.47 14.04 2.94
N PRO A 54 -7.62 13.06 3.29
CA PRO A 54 -7.21 12.86 4.67
C PRO A 54 -6.34 14.01 5.20
N ASP A 55 -6.68 14.49 6.39
CA ASP A 55 -5.86 15.37 7.22
C ASP A 55 -5.59 14.61 8.53
N ILE A 56 -4.39 14.03 8.64
CA ILE A 56 -4.01 13.19 9.78
C ILE A 56 -2.94 13.89 10.60
N TYR A 57 -3.24 14.08 11.89
CA TYR A 57 -2.32 14.63 12.87
C TYR A 57 -1.91 13.55 13.87
N VAL A 58 -0.60 13.30 13.97
CA VAL A 58 0.01 12.35 14.89
C VAL A 58 0.96 13.09 15.80
N ARG A 59 0.81 12.94 17.11
CA ARG A 59 1.73 13.50 18.11
C ARG A 59 2.17 12.39 19.05
N LEU A 60 3.48 12.21 19.18
CA LEU A 60 4.07 11.37 20.20
C LEU A 60 4.78 12.26 21.22
N SER A 61 4.35 12.24 22.48
CA SER A 61 4.94 13.05 23.55
C SER A 61 5.61 12.14 24.57
N HIS A 62 6.83 12.47 24.98
CA HIS A 62 7.50 11.79 26.08
C HIS A 62 6.81 12.16 27.40
N GLU A 63 6.55 11.17 28.26
CA GLU A 63 5.93 11.38 29.57
C GLU A 63 6.90 11.06 30.71
N SER A 64 7.54 9.89 30.67
CA SER A 64 8.46 9.47 31.73
C SER A 64 9.46 8.41 31.24
N GLY A 65 10.51 8.17 32.03
CA GLY A 65 11.61 7.26 31.67
C GLY A 65 12.67 7.90 30.77
N PRO A 66 13.67 7.13 30.30
CA PRO A 66 14.72 7.64 29.44
C PRO A 66 14.17 8.09 28.07
N LEU A 67 14.72 9.19 27.54
CA LEU A 67 14.45 9.67 26.17
C LEU A 67 15.11 8.76 25.12
N ASP A 68 16.31 8.28 25.40
CA ASP A 68 17.08 7.36 24.56
C ASP A 68 17.00 5.95 25.16
N GLY A 69 15.83 5.33 25.02
CA GLY A 69 15.54 3.98 25.47
C GLY A 69 14.04 3.74 25.70
N PRO A 70 13.67 2.60 26.32
CA PRO A 70 12.29 2.31 26.68
C PRO A 70 11.77 3.29 27.74
N GLY A 71 10.73 4.05 27.40
CA GLY A 71 10.05 4.99 28.29
C GLY A 71 8.55 4.98 28.06
N THR A 72 7.81 5.77 28.83
CA THR A 72 6.37 5.96 28.64
C THR A 72 6.12 7.18 27.77
N TYR A 73 5.27 7.02 26.76
CA TYR A 73 4.90 8.06 25.82
C TYR A 73 3.38 8.16 25.72
N VAL A 74 2.89 9.37 25.44
CA VAL A 74 1.50 9.65 25.08
C VAL A 74 1.42 9.75 23.56
N LEU A 75 0.67 8.85 22.95
CA LEU A 75 0.38 8.91 21.52
C LEU A 75 -1.02 9.52 21.34
N ARG A 76 -1.11 10.54 20.49
CA ARG A 76 -2.36 11.14 20.04
C ARG A 76 -2.44 11.07 18.51
N ILE A 77 -3.54 10.53 18.00
CA ILE A 77 -3.84 10.50 16.57
C ILE A 77 -5.22 11.13 16.34
N GLU A 78 -5.29 12.02 15.37
CA GLU A 78 -6.50 12.71 14.96
C GLU A 78 -6.67 12.62 13.44
N ASP A 79 -7.91 12.36 13.02
CA ASP A 79 -8.33 12.33 11.64
C ASP A 79 -9.55 13.23 11.40
N ASN A 80 -9.79 13.57 10.13
CA ASN A 80 -10.97 14.28 9.65
C ASN A 80 -11.99 13.34 8.96
N GLY A 81 -11.99 12.06 9.33
CA GLY A 81 -12.74 11.00 8.64
C GLY A 81 -14.24 10.99 8.93
N ILE A 82 -14.87 9.83 8.70
CA ILE A 82 -16.32 9.65 8.93
C ILE A 82 -16.75 9.66 10.41
N GLY A 83 -15.81 9.55 11.34
CA GLY A 83 -16.08 9.36 12.76
C GLY A 83 -16.67 7.98 13.10
N VAL A 84 -16.88 7.73 14.39
CA VAL A 84 -17.45 6.50 14.94
C VAL A 84 -18.68 6.86 15.79
N PRO A 85 -19.84 6.21 15.57
CA PRO A 85 -21.01 6.43 16.41
C PRO A 85 -20.73 6.15 17.89
N GLY A 86 -21.17 7.04 18.78
CA GLY A 86 -20.79 7.04 20.19
C GLY A 86 -21.24 5.81 20.99
N ASP A 87 -22.25 5.10 20.51
CA ASP A 87 -22.73 3.82 21.02
C ASP A 87 -21.83 2.63 20.62
N ILE A 88 -21.16 2.72 19.47
CA ILE A 88 -20.28 1.67 18.93
C ILE A 88 -18.84 1.81 19.43
N ILE A 89 -18.41 3.02 19.83
CA ILE A 89 -17.03 3.30 20.30
C ILE A 89 -16.51 2.25 21.30
N PRO A 90 -17.21 1.90 22.40
CA PRO A 90 -16.67 0.93 23.36
C PRO A 90 -16.32 -0.41 22.73
N SER A 91 -17.21 -0.99 21.93
CA SER A 91 -16.95 -2.27 21.26
C SER A 91 -15.92 -2.14 20.13
N ALA A 92 -15.93 -1.04 19.37
CA ALA A 92 -14.98 -0.81 18.28
C ALA A 92 -13.52 -0.78 18.74
N PHE A 93 -13.26 -0.25 19.94
CA PHE A 93 -11.91 -0.02 20.46
C PHE A 93 -11.52 -0.94 21.63
N GLY A 94 -12.48 -1.48 22.40
CA GLY A 94 -12.23 -2.27 23.61
C GLY A 94 -12.66 -3.73 23.55
N GLN A 95 -13.09 -4.23 22.38
CA GLN A 95 -13.45 -5.64 22.18
C GLN A 95 -12.63 -6.26 21.05
N VAL A 96 -11.68 -7.13 21.38
CA VAL A 96 -10.82 -7.82 20.41
C VAL A 96 -11.67 -8.69 19.48
N LEU A 97 -11.35 -8.69 18.17
CA LEU A 97 -12.13 -9.36 17.11
C LEU A 97 -13.59 -8.87 16.99
N TYR A 98 -13.84 -7.60 17.30
CA TYR A 98 -15.07 -6.90 16.92
C TYR A 98 -14.76 -5.86 15.83
N GLY A 99 -15.58 -5.76 14.79
CA GLY A 99 -15.35 -4.74 13.75
C GLY A 99 -16.20 -4.88 12.50
N SER A 100 -16.09 -3.87 11.63
CA SER A 100 -16.82 -3.78 10.37
C SER A 100 -16.03 -4.37 9.17
N LYS A 101 -14.83 -4.92 9.41
CA LYS A 101 -13.91 -5.40 8.35
C LYS A 101 -14.11 -6.89 7.97
N TYR A 102 -15.21 -7.54 8.39
CA TYR A 102 -15.49 -8.96 8.06
C TYR A 102 -16.17 -9.17 6.70
N LYS A 103 -16.61 -8.08 6.08
CA LYS A 103 -17.16 -8.09 4.72
C LYS A 103 -16.01 -8.15 3.72
N LEU A 104 -16.17 -8.92 2.64
CA LEU A 104 -15.15 -9.04 1.60
C LEU A 104 -15.11 -7.74 0.78
N ARG A 105 -14.16 -6.87 1.12
CA ARG A 105 -13.84 -5.62 0.42
C ARG A 105 -12.35 -5.35 0.59
N GLN A 106 -11.78 -4.55 -0.30
CA GLN A 106 -10.40 -4.10 -0.11
C GLN A 106 -10.31 -3.18 1.11
N THR A 107 -9.37 -3.47 2.02
CA THR A 107 -9.02 -2.64 3.17
C THR A 107 -7.53 -2.71 3.43
N ARG A 108 -6.98 -1.70 4.12
CA ARG A 108 -5.61 -1.74 4.68
C ARG A 108 -5.51 -2.77 5.80
N GLY A 109 -6.50 -2.78 6.71
CA GLY A 109 -6.58 -3.74 7.82
C GLY A 109 -7.19 -5.09 7.40
N THR A 110 -6.60 -6.21 7.83
CA THR A 110 -7.06 -7.57 7.52
C THR A 110 -7.99 -8.18 8.58
N PHE A 111 -7.72 -7.95 9.87
CA PHE A 111 -8.42 -8.66 10.98
C PHE A 111 -9.18 -7.74 11.95
N GLY A 112 -9.16 -6.41 11.73
CA GLY A 112 -9.73 -5.46 12.69
C GLY A 112 -9.06 -5.49 14.08
N LEU A 113 -7.86 -6.06 14.15
CA LEU A 113 -7.12 -6.39 15.37
C LEU A 113 -6.12 -5.29 15.77
N GLY A 114 -5.36 -4.75 14.81
CA GLY A 114 -4.16 -3.94 15.07
C GLY A 114 -4.39 -2.73 15.97
N GLY A 115 -5.40 -1.89 15.65
CA GLY A 115 -5.72 -0.73 16.49
C GLY A 115 -6.14 -1.07 17.92
N LYS A 116 -6.81 -2.21 18.13
CA LYS A 116 -7.18 -2.70 19.47
C LYS A 116 -5.98 -3.24 20.22
N MET A 117 -5.07 -3.90 19.51
CA MET A 117 -3.81 -4.38 20.08
C MET A 117 -2.91 -3.24 20.53
N ALA A 118 -2.90 -2.12 19.81
CA ALA A 118 -2.23 -0.91 20.25
C ALA A 118 -2.78 -0.40 21.59
N LEU A 119 -4.10 -0.30 21.73
CA LEU A 119 -4.74 0.12 22.98
C LEU A 119 -4.50 -0.88 24.11
N LEU A 120 -4.62 -2.18 23.83
CA LEU A 120 -4.38 -3.25 24.79
C LEU A 120 -2.93 -3.24 25.26
N TYR A 121 -1.96 -3.12 24.35
CA TYR A 121 -0.54 -3.00 24.68
C TYR A 121 -0.27 -1.76 25.55
N GLY A 122 -0.85 -0.61 25.21
CA GLY A 122 -0.75 0.60 26.04
C GLY A 122 -1.29 0.38 27.45
N GLN A 123 -2.46 -0.26 27.58
CA GLN A 123 -3.06 -0.60 28.87
C GLN A 123 -2.21 -1.59 29.68
N ILE A 124 -1.66 -2.63 29.05
CA ILE A 124 -0.83 -3.63 29.74
C ILE A 124 0.47 -3.00 30.26
N THR A 125 1.08 -2.13 29.46
CA THR A 125 2.40 -1.57 29.77
C THR A 125 2.33 -0.40 30.74
N THR A 126 1.26 0.40 30.68
CA THR A 126 1.16 1.64 31.46
C THR A 126 0.00 1.66 32.46
N HIS A 127 -0.90 0.68 32.41
CA HIS A 127 -2.18 0.70 33.13
C HIS A 127 -3.04 1.95 32.86
N GLY A 128 -2.79 2.65 31.74
CA GLY A 128 -3.51 3.84 31.34
C GLY A 128 -4.82 3.55 30.60
N GLU A 129 -5.79 4.46 30.76
CA GLU A 129 -7.02 4.46 29.96
C GLU A 129 -6.80 5.09 28.57
N ALA A 130 -7.54 4.61 27.57
CA ALA A 130 -7.59 5.23 26.25
C ALA A 130 -8.71 6.27 26.18
N GLN A 131 -8.38 7.49 25.76
CA GLN A 131 -9.34 8.57 25.52
C GLN A 131 -9.70 8.60 24.04
N ILE A 132 -10.97 8.40 23.73
CA ILE A 132 -11.50 8.41 22.37
C ILE A 132 -12.53 9.53 22.26
N SER A 133 -12.28 10.48 21.36
CA SER A 133 -13.25 11.52 21.00
C SER A 133 -13.72 11.28 19.57
N SER A 134 -15.02 11.33 19.29
CA SER A 134 -15.50 11.19 17.92
C SER A 134 -16.76 11.99 17.63
N SER A 135 -16.89 12.40 16.37
CA SER A 135 -18.04 13.11 15.80
C SER A 135 -18.28 12.62 14.38
N THR A 136 -19.48 12.09 14.12
CA THR A 136 -19.88 11.58 12.79
C THR A 136 -20.44 12.68 11.89
N ASN A 137 -20.87 13.81 12.47
CA ASN A 137 -21.47 14.92 11.76
C ASN A 137 -21.07 16.25 12.40
N PRO A 138 -20.63 17.26 11.62
CA PRO A 138 -20.31 18.61 12.10
C PRO A 138 -21.40 19.29 12.94
N LYS A 139 -22.66 18.88 12.80
CA LYS A 139 -23.81 19.41 13.54
C LYS A 139 -24.14 18.62 14.82
N GLN A 140 -23.54 17.43 15.00
CA GLN A 140 -23.75 16.59 16.17
C GLN A 140 -22.74 16.91 17.27
N ARG A 141 -23.08 16.53 18.50
CA ARG A 141 -22.22 16.64 19.68
C ARG A 141 -21.00 15.70 19.52
N ILE A 142 -19.87 16.12 20.08
CA ILE A 142 -18.70 15.26 20.20
C ILE A 142 -18.92 14.31 21.37
N THR A 143 -18.66 13.02 21.16
CA THR A 143 -18.69 12.01 22.23
C THR A 143 -17.27 11.70 22.67
N ASP A 144 -16.99 11.88 23.96
CA ASP A 144 -15.70 11.59 24.59
C ASP A 144 -15.85 10.39 25.53
N ILE A 145 -15.05 9.35 25.33
CA ILE A 145 -15.09 8.10 26.09
C ILE A 145 -13.68 7.74 26.59
N GLY A 146 -13.56 7.53 27.90
CA GLY A 146 -12.42 6.88 28.54
C GLY A 146 -12.66 5.38 28.64
N LEU A 147 -11.76 4.58 28.09
CA LEU A 147 -11.95 3.14 27.87
C LEU A 147 -10.76 2.32 28.36
N MET A 148 -11.06 1.19 28.98
CA MET A 148 -10.14 0.07 29.18
C MET A 148 -10.76 -1.22 28.63
N THR A 149 -9.96 -2.27 28.47
CA THR A 149 -10.38 -3.61 28.06
C THR A 149 -10.28 -4.56 29.25
N ASP A 150 -11.37 -5.24 29.57
CA ASP A 150 -11.35 -6.44 30.40
C ASP A 150 -10.70 -7.57 29.60
N ILE A 151 -9.45 -7.89 29.95
CA ILE A 151 -8.65 -8.91 29.26
C ILE A 151 -9.22 -10.31 29.49
N GLN A 152 -9.79 -10.59 30.67
CA GLN A 152 -10.31 -11.91 30.99
C GLN A 152 -11.60 -12.21 30.22
N HIS A 153 -12.48 -11.22 30.09
CA HIS A 153 -13.78 -11.42 29.44
C HIS A 153 -13.85 -10.91 27.99
N ASN A 154 -12.79 -10.26 27.49
CA ASN A 154 -12.76 -9.58 26.19
C ASN A 154 -13.94 -8.59 26.04
N LYS A 155 -14.12 -7.71 27.03
CA LYS A 155 -15.21 -6.73 27.06
C LYS A 155 -14.68 -5.32 27.33
N PRO A 156 -15.31 -4.29 26.76
CA PRO A 156 -14.95 -2.91 27.06
C PRO A 156 -15.40 -2.51 28.47
N ILE A 157 -14.53 -1.83 29.20
CA ILE A 157 -14.81 -1.16 30.47
C ILE A 157 -14.84 0.35 30.20
N VAL A 158 -16.05 0.94 30.24
CA VAL A 158 -16.24 2.38 30.07
C VAL A 158 -16.04 3.07 31.40
N LEU A 159 -14.96 3.84 31.53
CA LEU A 159 -14.62 4.56 32.77
C LEU A 159 -15.32 5.93 32.82
N LYS A 160 -15.34 6.63 31.69
CA LYS A 160 -15.92 7.97 31.56
C LYS A 160 -16.64 8.07 30.23
N LYS A 161 -17.82 8.69 30.22
CA LYS A 161 -18.56 9.05 29.00
C LYS A 161 -19.10 10.46 29.15
N LYS A 162 -18.70 11.36 28.25
CA LYS A 162 -19.17 12.74 28.21
C LYS A 162 -19.58 13.09 26.78
N THR A 163 -20.52 14.02 26.65
CA THR A 163 -20.83 14.62 25.35
C THR A 163 -20.70 16.13 25.45
N ARG A 164 -19.99 16.75 24.50
CA ARG A 164 -19.78 18.20 24.46
C ARG A 164 -20.33 18.81 23.18
N THR A 165 -20.67 20.09 23.24
CA THR A 165 -21.10 20.84 22.06
C THR A 165 -19.98 20.91 21.04
N ASN A 166 -20.33 20.83 19.75
CA ASN A 166 -19.37 20.85 18.66
C ASN A 166 -19.32 22.25 18.03
N SER A 167 -18.79 23.22 18.78
CA SER A 167 -18.70 24.61 18.32
C SER A 167 -17.74 24.81 17.14
N SER A 168 -16.75 23.93 17.00
CA SER A 168 -15.78 23.95 15.90
C SER A 168 -16.26 23.23 14.64
N HIS A 169 -17.47 22.65 14.65
CA HIS A 169 -17.99 21.84 13.54
C HIS A 169 -17.06 20.71 13.11
N TRP A 170 -16.31 20.16 14.05
CA TRP A 170 -15.34 19.10 13.80
C TRP A 170 -16.03 17.76 13.49
N LYS A 171 -15.43 17.00 12.58
CA LYS A 171 -15.86 15.66 12.19
C LYS A 171 -14.62 14.79 12.07
N GLY A 172 -14.65 13.61 12.69
CA GLY A 172 -13.49 12.71 12.71
C GLY A 172 -13.39 11.93 14.02
N THR A 173 -12.19 11.39 14.27
CA THR A 173 -11.86 10.65 15.48
C THR A 173 -10.53 11.11 16.05
N VAL A 174 -10.45 11.19 17.38
CA VAL A 174 -9.21 11.37 18.15
C VAL A 174 -9.03 10.18 19.06
N ILE A 175 -7.83 9.61 19.06
CA ILE A 175 -7.41 8.55 19.96
C ILE A 175 -6.17 9.03 20.71
N GLU A 176 -6.22 9.06 22.03
CA GLU A 176 -5.09 9.42 22.89
C GLU A 176 -4.91 8.41 24.01
N PHE A 177 -3.71 7.85 24.17
CA PHE A 177 -3.41 6.87 25.21
C PHE A 177 -1.91 6.81 25.50
N LYS A 178 -1.57 6.20 26.65
CA LYS A 178 -0.20 5.97 27.08
C LYS A 178 0.29 4.61 26.61
N THR A 179 1.56 4.54 26.21
CA THR A 179 2.20 3.29 25.83
C THR A 179 3.68 3.32 26.18
N GLU A 180 4.25 2.18 26.54
CA GLU A 180 5.69 1.99 26.54
C GLU A 180 6.22 2.01 25.10
N ALA A 181 7.33 2.70 24.86
CA ALA A 181 7.96 2.80 23.54
C ALA A 181 9.46 3.11 23.64
N ASP A 182 10.21 2.79 22.58
CA ASP A 182 11.58 3.28 22.37
C ASP A 182 11.63 4.06 21.05
N TYR A 183 11.40 5.38 21.15
CA TYR A 183 11.31 6.24 19.98
C TYR A 183 12.67 6.41 19.28
N SER A 184 13.78 6.48 20.01
CA SER A 184 15.10 6.72 19.43
C SER A 184 15.46 5.64 18.40
N ARG A 185 15.15 4.38 18.70
CA ARG A 185 15.34 3.24 17.77
C ARG A 185 14.26 3.15 16.69
N ALA A 186 13.02 3.53 17.00
CA ALA A 186 11.90 3.44 16.06
C ALA A 186 11.86 4.59 15.03
N MET A 187 12.45 5.74 15.36
CA MET A 187 12.36 6.98 14.59
C MET A 187 12.63 6.80 13.09
N PRO A 188 13.74 6.16 12.64
CA PRO A 188 14.03 6.06 11.21
C PRO A 188 12.91 5.34 10.44
N ARG A 189 12.35 4.27 11.03
CA ARG A 189 11.27 3.50 10.42
C ARG A 189 9.93 4.22 10.44
N ILE A 190 9.64 4.98 11.50
CA ILE A 190 8.43 5.81 11.56
C ILE A 190 8.47 6.90 10.47
N LEU A 191 9.61 7.58 10.31
CA LEU A 191 9.76 8.62 9.30
C LEU A 191 9.72 8.04 7.88
N GLU A 192 10.35 6.90 7.66
CA GLU A 192 10.28 6.15 6.41
C GLU A 192 8.83 5.73 6.09
N TYR A 193 8.07 5.28 7.08
CA TYR A 193 6.65 4.96 6.93
C TYR A 193 5.83 6.17 6.48
N PHE A 194 5.97 7.32 7.14
CA PHE A 194 5.26 8.53 6.73
C PHE A 194 5.65 8.98 5.32
N LYS A 195 6.96 8.96 4.99
CA LYS A 195 7.45 9.30 3.65
C LYS A 195 6.85 8.38 2.58
N GLN A 196 6.92 7.07 2.77
CA GLN A 196 6.35 6.12 1.79
C GLN A 196 4.81 6.18 1.75
N THR A 197 4.15 6.45 2.87
CA THR A 197 2.69 6.67 2.90
C THR A 197 2.31 7.91 2.08
N ALA A 198 3.11 8.99 2.16
CA ALA A 198 2.90 10.19 1.37
C ALA A 198 3.09 10.00 -0.15
N ILE A 199 3.83 8.95 -0.55
CA ILE A 199 3.94 8.52 -1.96
C ILE A 199 2.65 7.84 -2.41
N ILE A 200 2.20 6.81 -1.68
CA ILE A 200 1.06 5.99 -2.11
C ILE A 200 -0.30 6.63 -1.80
N VAL A 201 -0.32 7.66 -0.96
CA VAL A 201 -1.50 8.47 -0.62
C VAL A 201 -1.19 9.95 -0.87
N PRO A 202 -1.01 10.36 -2.15
CA PRO A 202 -0.59 11.72 -2.51
C PRO A 202 -1.65 12.78 -2.19
N TYR A 203 -2.87 12.35 -1.85
CA TYR A 203 -4.01 13.20 -1.50
C TYR A 203 -4.18 13.43 0.01
N ALA A 204 -3.25 12.95 0.83
CA ALA A 204 -3.27 13.12 2.28
C ALA A 204 -2.29 14.20 2.75
N ASN A 205 -2.71 14.99 3.74
CA ASN A 205 -1.80 15.75 4.59
C ASN A 205 -1.46 14.89 5.80
N LEU A 206 -0.18 14.64 6.04
CA LEU A 206 0.29 13.88 7.20
C LEU A 206 1.19 14.78 8.05
N THR A 207 0.77 15.04 9.28
CA THR A 207 1.55 15.81 10.26
C THR A 207 1.99 14.88 11.38
N PHE A 208 3.30 14.80 11.61
CA PHE A 208 3.88 14.04 12.72
C PHE A 208 4.72 14.95 13.60
N VAL A 209 4.34 15.07 14.87
CA VAL A 209 5.11 15.77 15.90
C VAL A 209 5.78 14.73 16.78
N ASP A 210 7.11 14.75 16.80
CA ASP A 210 7.90 13.80 17.57
C ASP A 210 8.07 14.20 19.04
N PRO A 211 8.60 13.30 19.90
CA PRO A 211 8.83 13.60 21.32
C PRO A 211 9.85 14.71 21.57
N ARG A 212 10.66 15.08 20.57
CA ARG A 212 11.66 16.14 20.64
C ARG A 212 11.10 17.49 20.16
N GLY A 213 9.81 17.55 19.81
CA GLY A 213 9.14 18.76 19.32
C GLY A 213 9.38 19.05 17.83
N ARG A 214 10.01 18.15 17.08
CA ARG A 214 10.20 18.30 15.63
C ARG A 214 8.88 18.01 14.92
N LEU A 215 8.51 18.92 14.02
CA LEU A 215 7.33 18.81 13.17
C LEU A 215 7.75 18.32 11.79
N TYR A 216 7.22 17.16 11.41
CA TYR A 216 7.30 16.61 10.07
C TYR A 216 5.95 16.80 9.40
N HIS A 217 5.92 17.47 8.25
CA HIS A 217 4.68 17.76 7.55
C HIS A 217 4.81 17.36 6.08
N PHE A 218 3.99 16.38 5.68
CA PHE A 218 3.89 15.90 4.30
C PHE A 218 2.58 16.45 3.74
N THR A 219 2.67 17.50 2.91
CA THR A 219 1.51 18.16 2.29
C THR A 219 0.92 17.28 1.19
N ARG A 220 -0.37 17.38 0.88
CA ARG A 220 -0.94 16.66 -0.28
C ARG A 220 -0.50 17.30 -1.60
N GLY A 221 -0.26 16.48 -2.61
CA GLY A 221 -0.03 16.91 -4.00
C GLY A 221 -1.32 17.04 -4.82
N THR A 222 -2.42 16.48 -4.35
CA THR A 222 -3.74 16.55 -5.02
C THR A 222 -4.87 16.46 -4.00
N THR A 223 -6.08 16.87 -4.36
CA THR A 223 -7.29 16.68 -3.53
C THR A 223 -8.20 15.56 -4.07
N VAL A 224 -7.81 14.93 -5.18
CA VAL A 224 -8.58 13.85 -5.80
C VAL A 224 -8.37 12.57 -5.01
N VAL A 225 -9.45 12.07 -4.40
CA VAL A 225 -9.46 10.79 -3.67
C VAL A 225 -10.00 9.70 -4.61
N PRO A 226 -9.34 8.54 -4.74
CA PRO A 226 -9.83 7.43 -5.55
C PRO A 226 -11.16 6.90 -4.99
N PRO A 227 -12.01 6.28 -5.83
CA PRO A 227 -13.30 5.77 -5.41
C PRO A 227 -13.15 4.73 -4.30
N ALA A 228 -14.05 4.79 -3.31
CA ALA A 228 -14.03 3.85 -2.19
C ALA A 228 -14.33 2.41 -2.67
N PRO A 229 -13.65 1.40 -2.09
CA PRO A 229 -13.90 0.01 -2.45
C PRO A 229 -15.31 -0.42 -2.03
N THR A 230 -15.95 -1.24 -2.85
CA THR A 230 -17.30 -1.77 -2.59
C THR A 230 -17.23 -3.19 -2.01
N GLU A 231 -18.27 -3.57 -1.27
CA GLU A 231 -18.42 -4.95 -0.78
C GLU A 231 -18.75 -5.87 -1.94
N THR A 232 -18.20 -7.08 -1.91
CA THR A 232 -18.46 -8.08 -2.94
C THR A 232 -18.65 -9.48 -2.39
N LEU A 233 -19.31 -10.34 -3.18
CA LEU A 233 -19.48 -11.75 -2.86
C LEU A 233 -18.18 -12.53 -3.16
N PRO A 234 -17.90 -13.63 -2.45
CA PRO A 234 -16.73 -14.44 -2.72
C PRO A 234 -16.83 -15.17 -4.06
N HIS A 235 -15.67 -15.44 -4.65
CA HIS A 235 -15.54 -16.24 -5.86
C HIS A 235 -15.42 -17.74 -5.50
N PRO A 236 -15.99 -18.67 -6.29
CA PRO A 236 -15.89 -20.12 -6.03
C PRO A 236 -14.47 -20.66 -5.82
N HIS A 237 -13.50 -20.25 -6.65
CA HIS A 237 -12.11 -20.68 -6.47
C HIS A 237 -11.47 -20.27 -5.13
N GLY A 238 -12.02 -19.25 -4.45
CA GLY A 238 -11.44 -18.68 -3.24
C GLY A 238 -12.06 -19.18 -1.94
N VAL A 239 -13.06 -20.07 -1.99
CA VAL A 239 -13.73 -20.58 -0.79
C VAL A 239 -13.17 -21.92 -0.32
N ASP A 240 -13.23 -22.13 1.00
CA ASP A 240 -12.92 -23.38 1.66
C ASP A 240 -14.18 -24.02 2.28
N VAL A 241 -13.99 -25.21 2.85
CA VAL A 241 -15.07 -26.02 3.45
C VAL A 241 -15.78 -25.25 4.57
N GLU A 242 -15.04 -24.57 5.44
CA GLU A 242 -15.59 -23.80 6.56
C GLU A 242 -16.41 -22.60 6.07
N THR A 243 -15.91 -21.89 5.07
CA THR A 243 -16.62 -20.75 4.44
C THR A 243 -17.94 -21.22 3.86
N ILE A 244 -17.94 -22.34 3.13
CA ILE A 244 -19.16 -22.93 2.59
C ILE A 244 -20.11 -23.35 3.72
N GLN A 245 -19.61 -24.00 4.78
CA GLN A 245 -20.44 -24.37 5.94
C GLN A 245 -21.12 -23.15 6.59
N ARG A 246 -20.38 -22.06 6.79
CA ARG A 246 -20.95 -20.80 7.32
C ARG A 246 -22.04 -20.25 6.42
N MET A 247 -21.81 -20.22 5.10
CA MET A 247 -22.81 -19.78 4.13
C MET A 247 -24.05 -20.68 4.15
N LEU A 248 -23.87 -22.00 4.24
CA LEU A 248 -24.98 -22.96 4.32
C LEU A 248 -25.83 -22.80 5.58
N ARG A 249 -25.24 -22.38 6.71
CA ARG A 249 -25.99 -22.09 7.96
C ARG A 249 -26.81 -20.81 7.88
N LEU A 250 -26.37 -19.84 7.08
CA LEU A 250 -27.00 -18.51 6.98
C LEU A 250 -27.93 -18.37 5.76
N THR A 251 -27.82 -19.25 4.77
CA THR A 251 -28.56 -19.13 3.52
C THR A 251 -30.04 -19.48 3.65
N ASN A 252 -30.87 -18.73 2.94
CA ASN A 252 -32.31 -19.01 2.78
C ASN A 252 -32.64 -19.67 1.43
N ALA A 253 -31.63 -20.10 0.66
CA ALA A 253 -31.82 -20.72 -0.65
C ALA A 253 -32.46 -22.11 -0.54
N LYS A 254 -33.43 -22.41 -1.41
CA LYS A 254 -34.15 -23.70 -1.40
C LYS A 254 -33.43 -24.79 -2.20
N THR A 255 -32.58 -24.39 -3.14
CA THR A 255 -31.82 -25.30 -4.01
C THR A 255 -30.33 -24.94 -4.03
N LEU A 256 -29.46 -25.92 -4.29
CA LEU A 256 -28.02 -25.66 -4.48
C LEU A 256 -27.76 -24.68 -5.63
N GLN A 257 -28.57 -24.76 -6.68
CA GLN A 257 -28.44 -23.84 -7.81
C GLN A 257 -28.72 -22.39 -7.40
N GLU A 258 -29.77 -22.16 -6.63
CA GLU A 258 -30.08 -20.84 -6.07
C GLU A 258 -29.01 -20.38 -5.07
N PHE A 259 -28.51 -21.29 -4.24
CA PHE A 259 -27.43 -21.03 -3.29
C PHE A 259 -26.18 -20.49 -4.00
N LEU A 260 -25.76 -21.15 -5.08
CA LEU A 260 -24.60 -20.74 -5.87
C LEU A 260 -24.79 -19.34 -6.48
N ARG A 261 -25.96 -19.06 -7.05
CA ARG A 261 -26.25 -17.76 -7.67
C ARG A 261 -26.32 -16.60 -6.68
N LYS A 262 -26.82 -16.84 -5.45
CA LYS A 262 -27.02 -15.79 -4.45
C LYS A 262 -25.75 -15.47 -3.64
N ASN A 263 -24.90 -16.46 -3.41
CA ASN A 263 -23.78 -16.33 -2.46
C ASN A 263 -22.42 -16.16 -3.13
N PHE A 264 -22.32 -16.35 -4.44
CA PHE A 264 -21.05 -16.28 -5.17
C PHE A 264 -21.09 -15.31 -6.33
N GLN A 265 -19.96 -14.66 -6.58
CA GLN A 265 -19.78 -13.78 -7.73
C GLN A 265 -19.81 -14.54 -9.05
N ARG A 266 -20.29 -13.85 -10.11
CA ARG A 266 -20.19 -14.30 -11.51
C ARG A 266 -20.81 -15.68 -11.80
N ILE A 267 -21.72 -16.17 -10.96
CA ILE A 267 -22.48 -17.41 -11.21
C ILE A 267 -23.87 -17.10 -11.78
N GLY A 268 -24.06 -17.40 -13.07
CA GLY A 268 -25.36 -17.41 -13.72
C GLY A 268 -26.10 -18.74 -13.61
N GLU A 269 -27.33 -18.79 -14.14
CA GLU A 269 -28.16 -20.00 -14.19
C GLU A 269 -27.46 -21.16 -14.90
N THR A 270 -26.88 -20.89 -16.07
CA THR A 270 -26.19 -21.88 -16.91
C THR A 270 -24.91 -22.39 -16.23
N THR A 271 -24.09 -21.48 -15.70
CA THR A 271 -22.83 -21.82 -15.02
C THR A 271 -23.11 -22.68 -13.78
N ALA A 272 -24.10 -22.31 -12.97
CA ALA A 272 -24.50 -23.10 -11.80
C ALA A 272 -24.91 -24.54 -12.19
N ARG A 273 -25.69 -24.71 -13.27
CA ARG A 273 -26.09 -26.04 -13.74
C ARG A 273 -24.91 -26.87 -14.24
N LYS A 274 -24.04 -26.28 -15.06
CA LYS A 274 -22.83 -26.96 -15.58
C LYS A 274 -21.91 -27.39 -14.44
N PHE A 275 -21.65 -26.49 -13.51
CA PHE A 275 -20.84 -26.76 -12.32
C PHE A 275 -21.42 -27.87 -11.46
N LEU A 276 -22.72 -27.84 -11.16
CA LEU A 276 -23.38 -28.87 -10.35
C LEU A 276 -23.34 -30.25 -11.02
N LEU A 277 -23.46 -30.29 -12.35
CA LEU A 277 -23.29 -31.51 -13.14
C LEU A 277 -21.85 -32.04 -13.05
N TYR A 278 -20.85 -31.16 -13.17
CA TYR A 278 -19.44 -31.50 -12.96
C TYR A 278 -19.17 -32.05 -11.54
N ALA A 279 -19.70 -31.38 -10.52
CA ALA A 279 -19.56 -31.77 -9.11
C ALA A 279 -20.37 -33.03 -8.75
N LYS A 280 -21.18 -33.56 -9.67
CA LYS A 280 -22.11 -34.69 -9.44
C LYS A 280 -23.08 -34.42 -8.29
N LEU A 281 -23.45 -33.15 -8.09
CA LEU A 281 -24.41 -32.70 -7.08
C LEU A 281 -25.70 -32.26 -7.77
N GLY A 282 -26.84 -32.86 -7.38
CA GLY A 282 -28.12 -32.55 -8.00
C GLY A 282 -28.51 -31.07 -7.82
N SER A 283 -28.89 -30.40 -8.92
CA SER A 283 -29.22 -28.95 -8.91
C SER A 283 -30.37 -28.58 -7.97
N LYS A 284 -31.36 -29.47 -7.84
CA LYS A 284 -32.53 -29.33 -6.96
C LYS A 284 -32.30 -29.82 -5.54
N LYS A 285 -31.12 -30.34 -5.21
CA LYS A 285 -30.80 -30.76 -3.83
C LYS A 285 -30.89 -29.55 -2.91
N SER A 286 -31.42 -29.73 -1.71
CA SER A 286 -31.53 -28.65 -0.73
C SER A 286 -30.16 -28.40 -0.07
N PRO A 287 -29.71 -27.15 0.09
CA PRO A 287 -28.48 -26.82 0.82
C PRO A 287 -28.46 -27.39 2.25
N SER A 288 -29.62 -27.42 2.92
CA SER A 288 -29.77 -27.97 4.28
C SER A 288 -29.60 -29.49 4.39
N LYS A 289 -29.63 -30.22 3.27
CA LYS A 289 -29.50 -31.68 3.22
C LYS A 289 -28.11 -32.14 2.76
N LEU A 290 -27.13 -31.24 2.68
CA LEU A 290 -25.76 -31.59 2.35
C LEU A 290 -25.08 -32.28 3.54
N THR A 291 -24.46 -33.42 3.27
CA THR A 291 -23.59 -34.10 4.24
C THR A 291 -22.21 -33.45 4.26
N SER A 292 -21.42 -33.70 5.31
CA SER A 292 -20.02 -33.21 5.37
C SER A 292 -19.21 -33.66 4.16
N ALA A 293 -19.44 -34.88 3.65
CA ALA A 293 -18.79 -35.38 2.44
C ALA A 293 -19.20 -34.57 1.20
N ASP A 294 -20.50 -34.26 1.04
CA ASP A 294 -20.97 -33.43 -0.06
C ASP A 294 -20.33 -32.03 -0.05
N ILE A 295 -20.12 -31.45 1.14
CA ILE A 295 -19.52 -30.11 1.29
C ILE A 295 -18.04 -30.14 0.88
N VAL A 296 -17.30 -31.18 1.25
CA VAL A 296 -15.91 -31.37 0.82
C VAL A 296 -15.85 -31.55 -0.70
N THR A 297 -16.75 -32.36 -1.27
CA THR A 297 -16.86 -32.52 -2.73
C THR A 297 -17.17 -31.19 -3.41
N LEU A 298 -18.12 -30.40 -2.87
CA LEU A 298 -18.47 -29.09 -3.39
C LEU A 298 -17.27 -28.13 -3.38
N ALA A 299 -16.55 -28.05 -2.25
CA ALA A 299 -15.38 -27.19 -2.10
C ALA A 299 -14.23 -27.58 -3.05
N SER A 300 -13.96 -28.89 -3.18
CA SER A 300 -12.95 -29.42 -4.10
C SER A 300 -13.32 -29.14 -5.55
N ALA A 301 -14.59 -29.39 -5.92
CA ALA A 301 -15.08 -29.11 -7.26
C ALA A 301 -14.99 -27.62 -7.60
N MET A 302 -15.31 -26.72 -6.64
CA MET A 302 -15.21 -25.27 -6.85
C MET A 302 -13.78 -24.81 -7.16
N LYS A 303 -12.76 -25.44 -6.56
CA LYS A 303 -11.36 -25.10 -6.82
C LYS A 303 -10.90 -25.57 -8.20
N ASN A 304 -11.35 -26.72 -8.66
CA ASN A 304 -10.86 -27.38 -9.87
C ASN A 304 -11.71 -27.12 -11.13
N TYR A 305 -12.83 -26.41 -11.03
CA TYR A 305 -13.70 -26.15 -12.18
C TYR A 305 -13.24 -24.92 -12.96
N GLU A 306 -12.70 -25.12 -14.16
CA GLU A 306 -12.05 -24.07 -14.94
C GLU A 306 -13.01 -23.11 -15.67
N ASP A 307 -14.28 -23.49 -15.90
CA ASP A 307 -15.22 -22.63 -16.64
C ASP A 307 -15.80 -21.47 -15.79
N PHE A 308 -15.30 -21.24 -14.57
CA PHE A 308 -15.69 -20.05 -13.82
C PHE A 308 -15.08 -18.81 -14.46
N VAL A 309 -15.92 -17.79 -14.63
CA VAL A 309 -15.46 -16.47 -15.10
C VAL A 309 -14.68 -15.80 -13.97
N SER A 310 -13.59 -15.12 -14.30
CA SER A 310 -12.78 -14.37 -13.34
C SER A 310 -13.62 -13.41 -12.48
N PRO A 311 -13.26 -13.21 -11.20
CA PRO A 311 -13.95 -12.29 -10.30
C PRO A 311 -13.99 -10.86 -10.82
N ASP A 312 -15.03 -10.15 -10.41
CA ASP A 312 -15.24 -8.75 -10.78
C ASP A 312 -14.25 -7.83 -10.04
N PRO A 313 -13.43 -7.03 -10.74
CA PRO A 313 -12.44 -6.17 -10.11
C PRO A 313 -13.02 -4.84 -9.60
N THR A 314 -14.29 -4.54 -9.88
CA THR A 314 -14.98 -3.29 -9.51
C THR A 314 -15.05 -3.04 -7.99
N SER A 315 -14.87 -4.09 -7.18
CA SER A 315 -14.78 -3.98 -5.72
C SER A 315 -13.44 -3.41 -5.23
N LEU A 316 -12.44 -3.33 -6.10
CA LEU A 316 -11.13 -2.78 -5.78
C LEU A 316 -11.11 -1.25 -5.95
N SER A 317 -10.27 -0.61 -5.15
CA SER A 317 -9.89 0.79 -5.18
C SER A 317 -8.38 0.87 -5.45
N PRO A 318 -7.96 0.69 -6.72
CA PRO A 318 -6.57 0.94 -7.13
C PRO A 318 -6.21 2.42 -6.92
N LEU A 319 -4.92 2.75 -6.90
CA LEU A 319 -4.49 4.15 -6.78
C LEU A 319 -4.67 4.89 -8.11
N GLY A 320 -4.38 4.25 -9.24
CA GLY A 320 -4.30 4.86 -10.54
C GLY A 320 -2.87 5.31 -10.89
N ALA A 321 -2.53 5.23 -12.19
CA ALA A 321 -1.22 5.63 -12.70
C ALA A 321 -0.91 7.12 -12.43
N GLU A 322 -1.91 8.00 -12.55
CA GLU A 322 -1.73 9.45 -12.35
C GLU A 322 -1.45 9.83 -10.90
N LEU A 323 -2.22 9.26 -9.96
CA LEU A 323 -2.02 9.49 -8.53
C LEU A 323 -0.67 8.91 -8.09
N LEU A 324 -0.30 7.70 -8.56
CA LEU A 324 1.01 7.14 -8.29
C LEU A 324 2.15 8.04 -8.81
N ALA A 325 2.02 8.60 -10.02
CA ALA A 325 3.02 9.52 -10.58
C ALA A 325 3.13 10.80 -9.75
N THR A 326 1.99 11.35 -9.31
CA THR A 326 1.92 12.54 -8.45
C THR A 326 2.68 12.32 -7.15
N GLY A 327 2.46 11.17 -6.50
CA GLY A 327 3.14 10.82 -5.25
C GLY A 327 4.64 10.61 -5.41
N ILE A 328 5.06 9.91 -6.47
CA ILE A 328 6.48 9.69 -6.80
C ILE A 328 7.19 11.02 -7.06
N LYS A 329 6.63 11.88 -7.92
CA LYS A 329 7.21 13.18 -8.27
C LYS A 329 7.41 14.06 -7.04
N LYS A 330 6.34 14.19 -6.25
CA LYS A 330 6.31 15.01 -5.04
C LYS A 330 7.38 14.58 -4.02
N GLU A 331 7.43 13.30 -3.65
CA GLU A 331 8.30 12.83 -2.55
C GLU A 331 9.74 12.57 -2.96
N LEU A 332 10.00 12.38 -4.26
CA LEU A 332 11.36 12.32 -4.81
C LEU A 332 11.89 13.71 -5.24
N GLY A 333 11.09 14.77 -5.13
CA GLY A 333 11.48 16.12 -5.54
C GLY A 333 11.72 16.25 -7.05
N ILE A 334 11.00 15.48 -7.86
CA ILE A 334 11.06 15.53 -9.32
C ILE A 334 9.96 16.48 -9.81
N SER A 335 10.35 17.61 -10.40
CA SER A 335 9.42 18.56 -10.98
C SER A 335 8.95 18.14 -12.37
N ASP A 336 7.83 18.69 -12.85
CA ASP A 336 7.41 18.48 -14.25
C ASP A 336 8.44 19.05 -15.23
N GLU A 337 9.13 20.13 -14.86
CA GLU A 337 10.24 20.70 -15.63
C GLU A 337 11.40 19.71 -15.77
N ASP A 338 11.75 18.98 -14.71
CA ASP A 338 12.78 17.93 -14.75
C ASP A 338 12.44 16.79 -15.71
N VAL A 339 11.15 16.46 -15.83
CA VAL A 339 10.70 15.45 -16.78
C VAL A 339 10.73 15.99 -18.21
N GLN A 340 10.30 17.25 -18.41
CA GLN A 340 10.28 17.90 -19.72
C GLN A 340 11.68 18.18 -20.28
N ASN A 341 12.61 18.63 -19.43
CA ASN A 341 13.99 18.91 -19.82
C ASN A 341 14.87 17.64 -19.91
N GLY A 342 14.32 16.47 -19.58
CA GLY A 342 15.01 15.18 -19.62
C GLY A 342 16.08 14.99 -18.54
N SER A 343 16.02 15.73 -17.43
CA SER A 343 16.90 15.54 -16.27
C SER A 343 16.42 14.37 -15.39
N ALA A 344 15.12 14.10 -15.40
CA ALA A 344 14.46 13.01 -14.70
C ALA A 344 13.44 12.29 -15.59
N PHE A 345 13.08 11.09 -15.18
CA PHE A 345 12.09 10.26 -15.84
C PHE A 345 11.18 9.66 -14.78
N VAL A 346 9.88 9.72 -15.01
CA VAL A 346 8.86 9.04 -14.19
C VAL A 346 7.85 8.41 -15.15
N ALA A 347 7.67 7.10 -15.06
CA ALA A 347 6.63 6.37 -15.77
C ALA A 347 5.86 5.51 -14.80
N THR A 348 4.53 5.55 -14.90
CA THR A 348 3.63 4.73 -14.10
C THR A 348 2.68 3.94 -15.00
N LEU A 349 2.27 2.79 -14.52
CA LEU A 349 1.41 1.85 -15.23
C LEU A 349 0.45 1.20 -14.24
N GLN A 350 -0.81 1.08 -14.64
CA GLN A 350 -1.78 0.20 -14.00
C GLN A 350 -2.11 -0.94 -14.96
N ARG A 351 -1.89 -2.18 -14.52
CA ARG A 351 -2.20 -3.37 -15.32
C ARG A 351 -3.69 -3.66 -15.32
N LYS A 352 -4.10 -4.51 -16.26
CA LYS A 352 -5.45 -5.08 -16.24
C LYS A 352 -5.62 -5.96 -15.00
N PRO A 353 -6.83 -6.06 -14.43
CA PRO A 353 -7.06 -6.93 -13.28
C PRO A 353 -6.77 -8.40 -13.60
N ALA A 354 -6.06 -9.06 -12.70
CA ALA A 354 -5.75 -10.48 -12.74
C ALA A 354 -6.41 -11.19 -11.54
N THR A 355 -6.28 -12.51 -11.45
CA THR A 355 -6.88 -13.30 -10.37
C THR A 355 -5.89 -14.32 -9.84
N TYR A 356 -5.84 -14.47 -8.52
CA TYR A 356 -5.09 -15.54 -7.87
C TYR A 356 -6.00 -16.21 -6.84
N SER A 357 -6.10 -17.53 -6.84
CA SER A 357 -6.92 -18.28 -5.85
C SER A 357 -8.34 -17.71 -5.64
N GLY A 358 -9.01 -17.21 -6.69
CA GLY A 358 -10.34 -16.60 -6.62
C GLY A 358 -10.42 -15.16 -6.10
N PHE A 359 -9.30 -14.48 -5.86
CA PHE A 359 -9.27 -13.07 -5.46
C PHE A 359 -8.82 -12.20 -6.64
N PRO A 360 -9.59 -11.16 -7.02
CA PRO A 360 -9.15 -10.22 -8.03
C PRO A 360 -8.02 -9.35 -7.46
N PHE A 361 -7.00 -9.09 -8.27
CA PHE A 361 -5.93 -8.18 -7.91
C PHE A 361 -5.50 -7.32 -9.10
N ILE A 362 -4.96 -6.15 -8.80
CA ILE A 362 -4.41 -5.20 -9.77
C ILE A 362 -2.98 -4.89 -9.35
N ILE A 363 -2.07 -4.89 -10.32
CA ILE A 363 -0.68 -4.46 -10.14
C ILE A 363 -0.51 -3.07 -10.73
N GLU A 364 0.09 -2.19 -9.93
CA GLU A 364 0.52 -0.86 -10.36
C GLU A 364 2.03 -0.76 -10.17
N VAL A 365 2.72 -0.24 -11.19
CA VAL A 365 4.16 -0.06 -11.16
C VAL A 365 4.51 1.38 -11.48
N GLY A 366 5.48 1.91 -10.76
CA GLY A 366 6.15 3.16 -11.06
C GLY A 366 7.65 2.93 -11.25
N ILE A 367 8.25 3.65 -12.19
CA ILE A 367 9.70 3.69 -12.37
C ILE A 367 10.12 5.14 -12.41
N ALA A 368 11.09 5.51 -11.57
CA ALA A 368 11.67 6.83 -11.55
C ALA A 368 13.20 6.76 -11.69
N SER A 369 13.77 7.63 -12.53
CA SER A 369 15.22 7.77 -12.71
C SER A 369 15.58 9.25 -12.77
N GLY A 370 16.54 9.68 -11.95
CA GLY A 370 16.95 11.08 -11.86
C GLY A 370 18.11 11.26 -10.89
N LYS A 371 18.90 12.33 -11.05
CA LYS A 371 20.07 12.58 -10.17
C LYS A 371 19.67 12.83 -8.72
N GLN A 372 18.45 13.27 -8.48
CA GLN A 372 17.85 13.51 -7.17
C GLN A 372 17.64 12.20 -6.38
N ILE A 373 17.66 11.04 -7.06
CA ILE A 373 17.40 9.73 -6.46
C ILE A 373 18.71 9.15 -5.93
N GLU A 374 18.88 9.13 -4.61
CA GLU A 374 20.06 8.55 -3.96
C GLU A 374 19.97 7.03 -3.86
N THR A 375 20.65 6.31 -4.75
CA THR A 375 20.50 4.85 -4.89
C THR A 375 21.35 3.98 -3.97
N GLN A 376 22.23 4.54 -3.13
CA GLN A 376 23.15 3.76 -2.27
C GLN A 376 23.83 2.56 -2.98
N GLY A 377 24.10 2.67 -4.28
CA GLY A 377 24.71 1.61 -5.09
C GLY A 377 23.78 0.47 -5.53
N LYS A 378 22.46 0.54 -5.30
CA LYS A 378 21.47 -0.48 -5.70
C LYS A 378 20.21 0.16 -6.30
N ILE A 379 19.34 -0.66 -6.88
CA ILE A 379 18.01 -0.20 -7.28
C ILE A 379 17.17 -0.03 -6.01
N LEU A 380 16.52 1.13 -5.86
CA LEU A 380 15.60 1.35 -4.74
C LEU A 380 14.26 0.69 -5.05
N LEU A 381 13.77 -0.18 -4.17
CA LEU A 381 12.47 -0.82 -4.33
C LEU A 381 11.49 -0.34 -3.24
N PHE A 382 10.40 0.28 -3.68
CA PHE A 382 9.28 0.67 -2.84
C PHE A 382 8.13 -0.30 -3.05
N ARG A 383 7.70 -0.95 -1.98
CA ARG A 383 6.68 -2.00 -2.01
C ARG A 383 5.42 -1.54 -1.30
N PHE A 384 4.28 -1.71 -1.94
CA PHE A 384 2.99 -1.35 -1.39
C PHE A 384 1.99 -2.49 -1.55
N ALA A 385 1.13 -2.67 -0.54
CA ALA A 385 -0.01 -3.57 -0.63
C ALA A 385 -1.24 -2.85 -0.08
N ASN A 386 -2.33 -2.78 -0.87
CA ASN A 386 -3.56 -2.06 -0.51
C ASN A 386 -3.29 -0.65 0.05
N LYS A 387 -2.42 0.13 -0.60
CA LYS A 387 -1.99 1.48 -0.18
C LYS A 387 -1.27 1.52 1.19
N ILE A 388 -0.62 0.41 1.59
CA ILE A 388 0.25 0.33 2.78
C ILE A 388 1.69 0.10 2.32
N PRO A 389 2.66 0.90 2.79
CA PRO A 389 4.08 0.63 2.55
C PRO A 389 4.60 -0.57 3.34
N LEU A 390 5.40 -1.41 2.69
CA LEU A 390 6.01 -2.61 3.28
C LEU A 390 7.50 -2.36 3.55
N LEU A 391 7.85 -2.07 4.81
CA LEU A 391 9.22 -1.65 5.19
C LEU A 391 10.14 -2.78 5.66
N PHE A 392 9.59 -3.91 6.10
CA PHE A 392 10.35 -5.02 6.68
C PHE A 392 10.49 -6.17 5.68
N ASP A 393 11.46 -7.05 5.92
CA ASP A 393 11.70 -8.30 5.20
C ASP A 393 11.69 -8.18 3.66
N GLU A 394 12.32 -7.12 3.14
CA GLU A 394 12.38 -6.82 1.70
C GLU A 394 12.90 -8.00 0.86
N ALA A 395 13.96 -8.66 1.32
CA ALA A 395 14.56 -9.79 0.60
C ALA A 395 13.63 -11.02 0.47
N SER A 396 12.59 -11.12 1.30
CA SER A 396 11.61 -12.23 1.26
C SER A 396 10.39 -11.92 0.40
N ASP A 397 10.26 -10.71 -0.12
CA ASP A 397 9.12 -10.27 -0.91
C ASP A 397 9.20 -10.73 -2.36
N VAL A 398 8.05 -11.13 -2.92
CA VAL A 398 7.95 -11.48 -4.35
C VAL A 398 8.42 -10.34 -5.26
N SER A 399 8.21 -9.08 -4.87
CA SER A 399 8.63 -7.90 -5.65
C SER A 399 10.15 -7.81 -5.73
N TRP A 400 10.86 -8.13 -4.64
CA TRP A 400 12.32 -8.15 -4.62
C TRP A 400 12.86 -9.26 -5.52
N LYS A 401 12.30 -10.48 -5.40
CA LYS A 401 12.62 -11.61 -6.28
C LYS A 401 12.48 -11.21 -7.76
N VAL A 402 11.40 -10.54 -8.13
CA VAL A 402 11.17 -10.09 -9.51
C VAL A 402 12.18 -9.04 -9.95
N VAL A 403 12.47 -8.04 -9.13
CA VAL A 403 13.44 -6.97 -9.46
C VAL A 403 14.84 -7.54 -9.66
N ASP A 404 15.24 -8.53 -8.85
CA ASP A 404 16.54 -9.20 -8.94
C ASP A 404 16.65 -10.09 -10.19
N GLN A 405 15.55 -10.72 -10.62
CA GLN A 405 15.50 -11.54 -11.83
C GLN A 405 15.58 -10.75 -13.15
N ILE A 406 15.33 -9.44 -13.14
CA ILE A 406 15.31 -8.63 -14.36
C ILE A 406 16.73 -8.31 -14.82
N ASP A 407 17.02 -8.58 -16.10
CA ASP A 407 18.23 -8.08 -16.74
C ASP A 407 18.11 -6.59 -17.04
N TRP A 408 18.52 -5.77 -16.07
CA TRP A 408 18.51 -4.31 -16.15
C TRP A 408 19.41 -3.75 -17.24
N ARG A 409 20.48 -4.46 -17.62
CA ARG A 409 21.38 -4.02 -18.70
C ARG A 409 20.66 -4.00 -20.05
N GLY A 410 19.74 -4.93 -20.27
CA GLY A 410 18.85 -4.94 -21.45
C GLY A 410 17.99 -3.67 -21.58
N TYR A 411 17.78 -2.94 -20.48
CA TYR A 411 17.06 -1.67 -20.43
C TYR A 411 17.98 -0.44 -20.32
N ARG A 412 19.29 -0.61 -20.57
CA ARG A 412 20.33 0.43 -20.40
C ARG A 412 20.48 0.95 -18.97
N VAL A 413 20.09 0.14 -17.98
CA VAL A 413 20.28 0.46 -16.58
C VAL A 413 21.48 -0.33 -16.06
N ILE A 414 22.44 0.39 -15.48
CA ILE A 414 23.55 -0.21 -14.75
C ILE A 414 23.27 0.00 -13.25
N PRO A 415 22.94 -1.06 -12.50
CA PRO A 415 22.68 -0.95 -11.06
C PRO A 415 23.86 -0.26 -10.35
N GLY A 416 23.54 0.73 -9.51
CA GLY A 416 24.53 1.52 -8.76
C GLY A 416 25.06 2.75 -9.49
N GLU A 417 25.20 2.72 -10.81
CA GLU A 417 25.59 3.90 -11.61
C GLU A 417 24.37 4.70 -12.07
N THR A 418 23.31 4.01 -12.49
CA THR A 418 22.07 4.62 -12.95
C THR A 418 21.11 4.77 -11.77
N PRO A 419 20.77 6.00 -11.35
CA PRO A 419 19.78 6.20 -10.31
C PRO A 419 18.42 5.67 -10.75
N LEU A 420 17.89 4.67 -10.03
CA LEU A 420 16.64 4.01 -10.36
C LEU A 420 15.88 3.68 -9.08
N ALA A 421 14.62 4.11 -9.02
CA ALA A 421 13.63 3.70 -8.05
C ALA A 421 12.48 2.98 -8.76
N VAL A 422 12.10 1.82 -8.24
CA VAL A 422 10.99 0.99 -8.71
C VAL A 422 9.93 0.94 -7.61
N PHE A 423 8.69 1.18 -7.98
CA PHE A 423 7.53 1.19 -7.10
C PHE A 423 6.61 0.07 -7.54
N VAL A 424 6.23 -0.82 -6.64
CA VAL A 424 5.31 -1.93 -6.91
C VAL A 424 4.17 -1.84 -5.91
N HIS A 425 2.94 -1.70 -6.42
CA HIS A 425 1.73 -1.72 -5.60
C HIS A 425 0.82 -2.87 -6.02
N VAL A 426 0.46 -3.70 -5.03
CA VAL A 426 -0.49 -4.80 -5.19
C VAL A 426 -1.80 -4.44 -4.50
N CYS A 427 -2.88 -4.40 -5.27
CA CYS A 427 -4.21 -4.05 -4.81
C CYS A 427 -5.12 -5.28 -4.92
N SER A 428 -5.73 -5.74 -3.82
CA SER A 428 -6.60 -6.92 -3.80
C SER A 428 -7.57 -6.92 -2.61
N THR A 429 -8.69 -7.64 -2.72
CA THR A 429 -9.57 -7.92 -1.57
C THR A 429 -8.88 -8.75 -0.49
N LYS A 430 -7.87 -9.53 -0.87
CA LYS A 430 -7.03 -10.30 0.03
C LYS A 430 -5.60 -10.22 -0.50
N ILE A 431 -4.65 -9.80 0.31
CA ILE A 431 -3.23 -9.83 -0.07
C ILE A 431 -2.63 -11.13 0.49
N PRO A 432 -1.83 -11.89 -0.27
CA PRO A 432 -1.21 -13.12 0.20
C PRO A 432 -0.01 -12.82 1.10
N TYR A 433 -0.22 -12.19 2.26
CA TYR A 433 0.85 -11.99 3.24
C TYR A 433 1.33 -13.34 3.80
N LYS A 434 2.63 -13.47 4.05
CA LYS A 434 3.19 -14.65 4.73
C LYS A 434 3.18 -14.52 6.25
N THR A 435 3.22 -13.29 6.77
CA THR A 435 3.21 -12.97 8.21
C THR A 435 1.95 -12.20 8.60
N VAL A 436 1.53 -12.32 9.87
CA VAL A 436 0.39 -11.56 10.42
C VAL A 436 0.68 -10.05 10.45
N GLY A 437 1.95 -9.67 10.60
CA GLY A 437 2.42 -8.28 10.64
C GLY A 437 2.34 -7.52 9.31
N LYS A 438 1.92 -8.17 8.21
CA LYS A 438 1.81 -7.61 6.86
C LYS A 438 3.13 -7.02 6.34
N GLU A 439 4.21 -7.80 6.38
CA GLU A 439 5.56 -7.26 6.13
C GLU A 439 6.03 -7.48 4.69
N PHE A 440 5.58 -8.56 4.07
CA PHE A 440 5.91 -8.89 2.69
C PHE A 440 4.85 -9.77 2.05
N ILE A 441 4.81 -9.73 0.72
CA ILE A 441 3.88 -10.48 -0.11
C ILE A 441 4.50 -11.84 -0.43
N ALA A 442 3.73 -12.91 -0.23
CA ALA A 442 4.17 -14.27 -0.52
C ALA A 442 4.33 -14.51 -2.02
N ASP A 443 5.26 -15.39 -2.34
CA ASP A 443 5.58 -15.83 -3.70
C ASP A 443 4.45 -16.70 -4.28
N ARG A 444 3.52 -16.04 -4.99
CA ARG A 444 2.43 -16.69 -5.73
C ARG A 444 2.71 -16.55 -7.23
N PRO A 445 2.73 -17.65 -8.01
CA PRO A 445 3.10 -17.59 -9.42
C PRO A 445 2.32 -16.56 -10.25
N GLU A 446 1.01 -16.44 -10.01
CA GLU A 446 0.15 -15.50 -10.72
C GLU A 446 0.51 -14.04 -10.40
N VAL A 447 0.86 -13.76 -9.14
CA VAL A 447 1.27 -12.43 -8.68
C VAL A 447 2.69 -12.10 -9.18
N GLU A 448 3.63 -13.05 -9.06
CA GLU A 448 5.00 -12.92 -9.58
C GLU A 448 5.01 -12.59 -11.07
N HIS A 449 4.26 -13.36 -11.86
CA HIS A 449 4.19 -13.19 -13.31
C HIS A 449 3.66 -11.80 -13.69
N GLU A 450 2.63 -11.32 -12.99
CA GLU A 450 2.01 -10.04 -13.30
C GLU A 450 2.86 -8.85 -12.86
N ILE A 451 3.58 -8.95 -11.73
CA ILE A 451 4.58 -7.96 -11.32
C ILE A 451 5.71 -7.90 -12.35
N LEU A 452 6.22 -9.05 -12.79
CA LEU A 452 7.29 -9.12 -13.80
C LEU A 452 6.87 -8.46 -15.12
N ASN A 453 5.66 -8.73 -15.59
CA ASN A 453 5.13 -8.13 -16.81
C ASN A 453 4.97 -6.61 -16.66
N ALA A 454 4.45 -6.15 -15.53
CA ALA A 454 4.26 -4.72 -15.24
C ALA A 454 5.59 -3.96 -15.23
N ILE A 455 6.62 -4.50 -14.57
CA ILE A 455 7.94 -3.86 -14.53
C ILE A 455 8.58 -3.88 -15.93
N ARG A 456 8.50 -4.99 -16.67
CA ARG A 456 9.02 -5.04 -18.06
C ARG A 456 8.38 -4.00 -18.97
N GLU A 457 7.07 -3.82 -18.86
CA GLU A 457 6.32 -2.83 -19.63
C GLU A 457 6.77 -1.41 -19.31
N ALA A 458 6.87 -1.05 -18.02
CA ALA A 458 7.37 0.26 -17.60
C ALA A 458 8.85 0.47 -17.98
N SER A 459 9.69 -0.56 -17.88
CA SER A 459 11.12 -0.51 -18.22
C SER A 459 11.37 -0.32 -19.72
N ARG A 460 10.43 -0.70 -20.61
CA ARG A 460 10.54 -0.39 -22.04
C ARG A 460 10.52 1.12 -22.29
N ASN A 461 9.66 1.86 -21.57
CA ASN A 461 9.61 3.31 -21.65
C ASN A 461 10.90 3.95 -21.11
N LEU A 462 11.42 3.41 -20.00
CA LEU A 462 12.72 3.83 -19.45
C LEU A 462 13.85 3.64 -20.47
N ARG A 463 13.89 2.48 -21.15
CA ARG A 463 14.90 2.20 -22.17
C ARG A 463 14.88 3.23 -23.30
N ILE A 464 13.69 3.63 -23.76
CA ILE A 464 13.56 4.67 -24.81
C ILE A 464 14.16 5.99 -24.32
N TYR A 465 13.79 6.42 -23.11
CA TYR A 465 14.33 7.63 -22.49
C TYR A 465 15.85 7.60 -22.34
N LEU A 466 16.41 6.53 -21.77
CA LEU A 466 17.87 6.39 -21.59
C LEU A 466 18.61 6.33 -22.93
N SER A 467 18.03 5.68 -23.93
CA SER A 467 18.61 5.62 -25.28
C SER A 467 18.72 7.00 -25.92
N ARG A 468 17.67 7.82 -25.81
CA ARG A 468 17.67 9.21 -26.30
C ARG A 468 18.72 10.04 -25.57
N ARG A 469 18.80 9.92 -24.24
CA ARG A 469 19.78 10.67 -23.43
C ARG A 469 21.23 10.28 -23.76
N GLU A 470 21.49 9.00 -23.99
CA GLU A 470 22.81 8.53 -24.43
C GLU A 470 23.16 9.04 -25.83
N HIS A 471 22.20 9.05 -26.76
CA HIS A 471 22.38 9.60 -28.10
C HIS A 471 22.79 11.08 -28.04
N LEU A 472 22.02 11.91 -27.32
CA LEU A 472 22.30 13.33 -27.12
C LEU A 472 23.67 13.56 -26.46
N ALA A 473 24.05 12.73 -25.48
CA ALA A 473 25.36 12.82 -24.85
C ALA A 473 26.51 12.45 -25.82
N GLN A 474 26.30 11.48 -26.70
CA GLN A 474 27.27 11.11 -27.74
C GLN A 474 27.42 12.21 -28.80
N GLU A 475 26.31 12.80 -29.24
CA GLU A 475 26.32 13.92 -30.19
C GLU A 475 27.02 15.14 -29.61
N LYS A 476 26.73 15.50 -28.35
CA LYS A 476 27.42 16.58 -27.66
C LYS A 476 28.94 16.33 -27.58
N LYS A 477 29.36 15.13 -27.15
CA LYS A 477 30.77 14.75 -27.15
C LYS A 477 31.41 14.83 -28.54
N ARG A 478 30.67 14.41 -29.58
CA ARG A 478 31.11 14.50 -30.97
C ARG A 478 31.34 15.95 -31.36
N VAL A 479 30.39 16.85 -31.10
CA VAL A 479 30.50 18.29 -31.36
C VAL A 479 31.68 18.90 -30.60
N ASP A 480 31.82 18.61 -29.30
CA ASP A 480 32.93 19.12 -28.46
C ASP A 480 34.31 18.68 -29.00
N VAL A 481 34.42 17.43 -29.46
CA VAL A 481 35.64 16.93 -30.12
C VAL A 481 35.89 17.69 -31.42
N PHE A 482 34.90 17.83 -32.30
CA PHE A 482 35.07 18.58 -33.54
C PHE A 482 35.46 20.04 -33.26
N GLU A 483 34.81 20.74 -32.34
CA GLU A 483 35.16 22.11 -31.97
C GLU A 483 36.63 22.25 -31.52
N LYS A 484 37.15 21.26 -30.78
CA LYS A 484 38.54 21.24 -30.32
C LYS A 484 39.56 20.93 -31.42
N TYR A 485 39.24 20.04 -32.34
CA TYR A 485 40.21 19.50 -33.32
C TYR A 485 40.11 20.13 -34.72
N LEU A 486 38.92 20.54 -35.18
CA LEU A 486 38.74 21.14 -36.52
C LEU A 486 39.62 22.38 -36.75
N PRO A 487 39.77 23.32 -35.78
CA PRO A 487 40.66 24.47 -35.95
C PRO A 487 42.13 24.06 -36.12
N LYS A 488 42.57 23.03 -35.40
CA LYS A 488 43.95 22.52 -35.50
C LYS A 488 44.20 21.87 -36.85
N VAL A 489 43.23 21.08 -37.35
CA VAL A 489 43.30 20.48 -38.68
C VAL A 489 43.38 21.56 -39.75
N ALA A 490 42.52 22.58 -39.70
CA ALA A 490 42.55 23.72 -40.62
C ALA A 490 43.92 24.43 -40.62
N GLN A 491 44.48 24.69 -39.44
CA GLN A 491 45.80 25.30 -39.30
C GLN A 491 46.92 24.44 -39.89
N PHE A 492 46.97 23.14 -39.54
CA PHE A 492 48.02 22.23 -40.02
C PHE A 492 47.92 21.99 -41.53
N SER A 493 46.72 21.80 -42.07
CA SER A 493 46.49 21.63 -43.51
C SER A 493 46.90 22.88 -44.31
N THR A 494 46.66 24.08 -43.77
CA THR A 494 47.09 25.34 -44.40
C THR A 494 48.61 25.46 -44.43
N LYS A 495 49.28 25.13 -43.32
CA LYS A 495 50.75 25.09 -43.25
C LYS A 495 51.36 24.08 -44.21
N LEU A 496 50.79 22.89 -44.32
CA LEU A 496 51.29 21.81 -45.19
C LEU A 496 51.13 22.16 -46.67
N SER A 497 49.96 22.71 -47.05
CA SER A 497 49.64 23.07 -48.44
C SER A 497 50.28 24.38 -48.91
N LYS A 498 50.97 25.11 -48.01
CA LYS A 498 51.50 26.47 -48.25
C LYS A 498 50.43 27.48 -48.72
N ALA A 499 49.16 27.22 -48.41
CA ALA A 499 48.07 28.13 -48.74
C ALA A 499 48.11 29.39 -47.86
N LYS A 500 47.66 30.53 -48.39
CA LYS A 500 47.70 31.83 -47.68
C LYS A 500 46.57 32.03 -46.65
N LYS A 501 45.48 31.26 -46.73
CA LYS A 501 44.29 31.45 -45.91
C LYS A 501 43.79 30.11 -45.38
N GLU A 502 43.41 30.09 -44.11
CA GLU A 502 42.79 28.92 -43.48
C GLU A 502 41.38 28.67 -44.05
N PRO A 503 40.98 27.41 -44.24
CA PRO A 503 39.64 27.06 -44.68
C PRO A 503 38.60 27.45 -43.60
N ASP A 504 37.45 27.95 -44.04
CA ASP A 504 36.37 28.34 -43.11
C ASP A 504 35.69 27.09 -42.53
N ILE A 505 35.84 26.92 -41.22
CA ILE A 505 35.29 25.81 -40.45
C ILE A 505 33.85 26.04 -39.97
N LYS A 506 33.35 27.28 -40.02
CA LYS A 506 32.02 27.65 -39.50
C LYS A 506 30.86 26.91 -40.19
N PRO A 507 30.88 26.65 -41.51
CA PRO A 507 29.82 25.89 -42.18
C PRO A 507 29.73 24.44 -41.70
N LEU A 508 30.88 23.80 -41.44
CA LEU A 508 30.95 22.42 -40.94
C LEU A 508 30.45 22.31 -39.50
N LEU A 509 30.81 23.28 -38.64
CA LEU A 509 30.29 23.35 -37.28
C LEU A 509 28.77 23.63 -37.26
N LYS A 510 28.26 24.52 -38.12
CA LYS A 510 26.81 24.76 -38.26
C LYS A 510 26.05 23.53 -38.75
N GLY A 511 26.60 22.76 -39.69
CA GLY A 511 26.00 21.52 -40.18
C GLY A 511 25.91 20.42 -39.11
N LEU A 512 26.86 20.37 -38.18
CA LEU A 512 26.86 19.45 -37.04
C LEU A 512 25.83 19.85 -35.97
N ILE A 513 25.59 21.16 -35.77
CA ILE A 513 24.65 21.67 -34.77
C ILE A 513 23.19 21.53 -35.23
N LYS A 514 22.90 21.69 -36.54
CA LYS A 514 21.53 21.54 -37.09
C LYS A 514 20.92 20.16 -36.83
N TYR A 515 21.70 19.09 -37.00
CA TYR A 515 21.26 17.72 -36.71
C TYR A 515 20.88 17.50 -35.24
N GLY A 516 21.56 18.17 -34.30
CA GLY A 516 21.25 18.08 -32.86
C GLY A 516 20.13 19.02 -32.39
N ALA A 517 19.68 19.95 -33.23
CA ALA A 517 18.62 20.91 -32.90
C ALA A 517 17.25 20.52 -33.46
N GLU A 518 17.21 19.89 -34.65
CA GLU A 518 15.97 19.45 -35.31
C GLU A 518 15.21 18.39 -34.47
N GLU A 519 15.89 17.57 -33.66
CA GLU A 519 15.22 16.62 -32.73
C GLU A 519 14.60 17.27 -31.47
N ASN A 520 14.95 18.52 -31.12
CA ASN A 520 14.34 19.21 -29.98
C ASN A 520 12.97 19.81 -30.31
N GLU A 521 12.64 20.00 -31.59
CA GLU A 521 11.37 20.58 -32.03
C GLU A 521 10.27 19.53 -32.28
N GLU A 522 10.62 18.28 -32.64
CA GLU A 522 9.64 17.19 -32.82
C GLU A 522 8.91 16.77 -31.52
N GLY A 523 9.35 17.26 -30.36
CA GLY A 523 8.64 17.10 -29.08
C GLY A 523 7.54 18.14 -28.81
N LYS A 524 7.40 19.18 -29.65
CA LYS A 524 6.40 20.25 -29.48
C LYS A 524 5.20 20.19 -30.44
N GLU A 525 5.26 19.43 -31.52
CA GLU A 525 4.18 19.38 -32.53
C GLU A 525 3.09 18.32 -32.26
N GLY A 526 2.99 17.79 -31.04
CA GLY A 526 1.98 16.79 -30.65
C GLY A 526 0.78 17.31 -29.87
N SER A 527 0.61 18.63 -29.73
CA SER A 527 -0.51 19.22 -28.98
C SER A 527 -0.99 20.52 -29.63
N GLU A 528 -1.79 20.37 -30.68
CA GLU A 528 -2.90 21.28 -30.98
C GLU A 528 -4.20 20.48 -31.01
#